data_AF-A0A2D9FQD7-F1
#
_entry.id   AF-A0A2D9FQD7-F1
#
_cell.length_a   1.000
_cell.length_b   1.000
_cell.length_c   1.000
_cell.angle_alpha   90.00
_cell.angle_beta   90.00
_cell.angle_gamma   90.00
#
_symmetry.space_group_name_H-M   'P 1'
#
loop_
_entity.id
_entity.type
_entity.pdbx_description
1 polymer ?
#
loop_
_entity_poly.entity_id
_entity_poly.type
_entity_poly.pdbx_seq_one_letter_code
_entity_poly.pdbx_strand_id
1 'polypeptide(L)'
;MLGDKSVSNQKEGAILSAIENGKLYREDADHTYSFSGDVTDACIDSSRYVDPFEIRLSLSEEITKLLDEKNNIQDQLKVAELDKKNVIVAYLANCQYYTIDNISNLLSSKDEYLSSVGVGLAVIYSNPQLIPSLKLGGLYKYFRSCEISKDELNLFTSNEFIEYSFRKILKEERVIFTWMINNLVSLVNIDAINIEENSEFFVKLLSDNDYPNQTHMSLFLLVLKKRPKFIEDILKLNLHIDPFTKQYNYSKWLKEARKFSFISNLRDSISADYSSKETICFDKRKSELNRINKYDRSLEM
;
A
#
# COMPACT_ATOMS: atom_id res chain seq x y z
N MET A 1 -34.45 37.81 -26.87
CA MET A 1 -34.38 37.54 -25.42
C MET A 1 -32.97 37.02 -25.11
N LEU A 2 -32.11 37.92 -24.63
CA LEU A 2 -30.76 37.62 -24.13
C LEU A 2 -30.89 37.63 -22.60
N GLY A 3 -31.19 36.47 -22.02
CA GLY A 3 -31.37 36.33 -20.57
C GLY A 3 -30.12 35.73 -19.91
N ASP A 4 -29.55 36.49 -18.98
CA ASP A 4 -29.04 36.03 -17.68
C ASP A 4 -27.96 34.93 -17.57
N LYS A 5 -27.00 34.87 -18.49
CA LYS A 5 -25.77 34.04 -18.29
C LYS A 5 -24.68 34.71 -17.43
N SER A 6 -24.81 35.99 -17.08
CA SER A 6 -23.72 36.73 -16.42
C SER A 6 -23.69 36.56 -14.91
N VAL A 7 -24.84 36.39 -14.25
CA VAL A 7 -24.91 36.30 -12.77
C VAL A 7 -24.46 34.93 -12.26
N SER A 8 -24.79 33.84 -12.98
CA SER A 8 -24.35 32.48 -12.65
C SER A 8 -22.82 32.36 -12.72
N ASN A 9 -22.21 32.92 -13.77
CA ASN A 9 -20.78 32.82 -14.01
C ASN A 9 -19.94 33.58 -12.97
N GLN A 10 -20.45 34.69 -12.45
CA GLN A 10 -19.76 35.43 -11.37
C GLN A 10 -19.81 34.67 -10.04
N LYS A 11 -20.94 34.02 -9.73
CA LYS A 11 -21.08 33.21 -8.52
C LYS A 11 -20.21 31.96 -8.57
N GLU A 12 -20.19 31.26 -9.70
CA GLU A 12 -19.32 30.10 -9.93
C GLU A 12 -17.85 30.50 -9.80
N GLY A 13 -17.42 31.60 -10.44
CA GLY A 13 -16.04 32.08 -10.34
C GLY A 13 -15.59 32.40 -8.90
N ALA A 14 -16.47 33.00 -8.08
CA ALA A 14 -16.19 33.25 -6.67
C ALA A 14 -16.08 31.95 -5.86
N ILE A 15 -16.95 30.97 -6.14
CA ILE A 15 -16.94 29.66 -5.49
C ILE A 15 -15.66 28.90 -5.84
N LEU A 16 -15.29 28.82 -7.12
CA LEU A 16 -14.08 28.14 -7.57
C LEU A 16 -12.82 28.75 -6.92
N SER A 17 -12.73 30.08 -6.84
CA SER A 17 -11.63 30.77 -6.14
C SER A 17 -11.59 30.48 -4.64
N ALA A 18 -12.75 30.35 -3.99
CA ALA A 18 -12.80 29.99 -2.57
C ALA A 18 -12.45 28.52 -2.32
N ILE A 19 -12.79 27.59 -3.23
CA ILE A 19 -12.33 26.18 -3.18
C ILE A 19 -10.81 26.12 -3.29
N GLU A 20 -10.22 26.81 -4.26
CA GLU A 20 -8.77 26.84 -4.49
C GLU A 20 -7.97 27.34 -3.28
N ASN A 21 -8.59 28.23 -2.50
CA ASN A 21 -8.05 28.80 -1.27
C ASN A 21 -8.49 28.05 0.00
N GLY A 22 -9.25 26.96 -0.13
CA GLY A 22 -9.70 26.12 0.98
C GLY A 22 -10.72 26.76 1.93
N LYS A 23 -11.45 27.78 1.48
CA LYS A 23 -12.33 28.63 2.32
C LYS A 23 -13.79 28.18 2.38
N LEU A 24 -14.19 27.19 1.58
CA LEU A 24 -15.61 26.86 1.33
C LEU A 24 -16.13 25.63 2.08
N TYR A 25 -15.33 25.06 2.98
CA TYR A 25 -15.76 23.95 3.84
C TYR A 25 -16.56 24.48 5.03
N ARG A 26 -17.41 23.64 5.63
CA ARG A 26 -18.28 24.02 6.75
C ARG A 26 -17.46 24.70 7.86
N GLU A 27 -17.95 25.81 8.41
CA GLU A 27 -17.45 26.29 9.71
C GLU A 27 -17.73 25.16 10.73
N ASP A 28 -16.70 24.76 11.47
CA ASP A 28 -16.67 23.57 12.34
C ASP A 28 -16.62 22.20 11.63
N ALA A 29 -16.45 22.13 10.30
CA ALA A 29 -15.88 20.92 9.69
C ALA A 29 -14.46 20.80 10.22
N ASP A 30 -14.35 20.01 11.27
CA ASP A 30 -13.10 19.57 11.84
C ASP A 30 -12.18 19.23 10.66
N HIS A 31 -11.01 19.88 10.56
CA HIS A 31 -10.08 19.73 9.42
C HIS A 31 -9.49 18.31 9.30
N THR A 32 -10.13 17.35 9.95
CA THR A 32 -9.83 15.93 10.10
C THR A 32 -9.71 15.23 8.75
N TYR A 33 -10.51 15.63 7.75
CA TYR A 33 -10.40 15.06 6.40
C TYR A 33 -9.54 15.93 5.49
N SER A 34 -8.26 15.61 5.46
CA SER A 34 -7.29 16.12 4.49
C SER A 34 -6.61 14.92 3.84
N PHE A 35 -6.94 14.65 2.58
CA PHE A 35 -6.30 13.60 1.79
C PHE A 35 -5.18 14.19 0.93
N SER A 36 -4.36 15.04 1.55
CA SER A 36 -3.25 15.72 0.88
C SER A 36 -2.31 14.70 0.24
N GLY A 37 -1.93 14.93 -1.01
CA GLY A 37 -1.06 14.04 -1.77
C GLY A 37 -1.73 13.54 -3.05
N ASP A 38 -1.43 12.29 -3.39
CA ASP A 38 -1.89 11.66 -4.62
C ASP A 38 -3.42 11.41 -4.63
N VAL A 39 -4.09 11.82 -5.71
CA VAL A 39 -5.55 11.75 -5.81
C VAL A 39 -6.09 10.32 -5.85
N THR A 40 -5.33 9.37 -6.43
CA THR A 40 -5.73 7.96 -6.43
C THR A 40 -5.80 7.43 -5.00
N ASP A 41 -4.77 7.74 -4.20
CA ASP A 41 -4.71 7.34 -2.80
C ASP A 41 -5.82 8.01 -1.99
N ALA A 42 -6.14 9.29 -2.25
CA ALA A 42 -7.28 9.95 -1.63
C ALA A 42 -8.62 9.22 -1.90
N CYS A 43 -8.85 8.77 -3.13
CA CYS A 43 -10.03 7.97 -3.46
C CYS A 43 -10.05 6.64 -2.68
N ILE A 44 -8.93 5.91 -2.70
CA ILE A 44 -8.83 4.59 -2.05
C ILE A 44 -8.97 4.71 -0.54
N ASP A 45 -8.23 5.62 0.09
CA ASP A 45 -8.19 5.78 1.55
C ASP A 45 -9.56 6.27 2.07
N SER A 46 -10.19 7.23 1.39
CA SER A 46 -11.54 7.68 1.76
C SER A 46 -12.57 6.54 1.71
N SER A 47 -12.53 5.67 0.70
CA SER A 47 -13.46 4.54 0.58
C SER A 47 -13.32 3.46 1.65
N ARG A 48 -12.17 3.41 2.32
CA ARG A 48 -11.84 2.35 3.29
C ARG A 48 -11.98 2.80 4.73
N TYR A 49 -11.71 4.07 4.98
CA TYR A 49 -11.50 4.57 6.34
C TYR A 49 -12.48 5.67 6.73
N VAL A 50 -13.33 6.13 5.82
CA VAL A 50 -14.23 7.26 6.08
C VAL A 50 -15.66 6.91 5.69
N ASP A 51 -16.61 7.27 6.55
CA ASP A 51 -18.04 7.12 6.25
C ASP A 51 -18.45 8.14 5.15
N PRO A 52 -19.06 7.68 4.04
CA PRO A 52 -19.55 8.57 2.97
C PRO A 52 -20.46 9.70 3.47
N PHE A 53 -21.27 9.46 4.52
CA PHE A 53 -22.13 10.48 5.12
C PHE A 53 -21.31 11.60 5.78
N GLU A 54 -20.20 11.26 6.44
CA GLU A 54 -19.33 12.23 7.08
C GLU A 54 -18.60 13.11 6.06
N ILE A 55 -18.12 12.53 4.94
CA ILE A 55 -17.51 13.30 3.86
C ILE A 55 -18.52 14.30 3.28
N ARG A 56 -19.76 13.86 3.04
CA ARG A 56 -20.82 14.75 2.55
C ARG A 56 -21.07 15.92 3.51
N LEU A 57 -21.09 15.67 4.81
CA LEU A 57 -21.32 16.70 5.83
C LEU A 57 -20.18 17.72 5.94
N SER A 58 -19.00 17.41 5.40
CA SER A 58 -17.85 18.33 5.36
C SER A 58 -17.95 19.38 4.23
N LEU A 59 -18.77 19.12 3.20
CA LEU A 59 -18.98 20.02 2.08
C LEU A 59 -20.06 21.05 2.40
N SER A 60 -19.86 22.30 1.93
CA SER A 60 -20.89 23.32 1.97
C SER A 60 -22.01 23.03 0.97
N GLU A 61 -23.19 23.57 1.23
CA GLU A 61 -24.36 23.42 0.36
C GLU A 61 -24.08 23.94 -1.06
N GLU A 62 -23.31 25.03 -1.15
CA GLU A 62 -22.85 25.65 -2.40
C GLU A 62 -22.00 24.70 -3.25
N ILE A 63 -21.08 23.94 -2.65
CA ILE A 63 -20.26 22.97 -3.38
C ILE A 63 -21.15 21.84 -3.90
N THR A 64 -22.01 21.27 -3.05
CA THR A 64 -22.94 20.20 -3.50
C THR A 64 -23.82 20.67 -4.65
N LYS A 65 -24.41 21.87 -4.56
CA LYS A 65 -25.21 22.44 -5.66
C LYS A 65 -24.39 22.63 -6.93
N LEU A 66 -23.16 23.15 -6.83
CA LEU A 66 -22.27 23.32 -7.97
C LEU A 66 -21.97 21.98 -8.67
N LEU A 67 -21.77 20.91 -7.90
CA LEU A 67 -21.54 19.57 -8.43
C LEU A 67 -22.82 19.00 -9.07
N ASP A 68 -23.98 19.15 -8.42
CA ASP A 68 -25.27 18.67 -8.91
C ASP A 68 -25.70 19.36 -10.22
N GLU A 69 -25.28 20.63 -10.43
CA GLU A 69 -25.53 21.38 -11.67
C GLU A 69 -24.70 20.90 -12.86
N LYS A 70 -23.64 20.09 -12.64
CA LYS A 70 -22.83 19.53 -13.74
C LYS A 70 -23.50 18.29 -14.33
N ASN A 71 -23.66 18.28 -15.65
CA ASN A 71 -24.36 17.22 -16.37
C ASN A 71 -23.57 15.91 -16.51
N ASN A 72 -22.25 15.92 -16.26
CA ASN A 72 -21.42 14.73 -16.37
C ASN A 72 -20.34 14.68 -15.27
N ILE A 73 -19.86 13.46 -15.04
CA ILE A 73 -18.84 13.13 -14.03
C ILE A 73 -17.52 13.86 -14.27
N GLN A 74 -17.11 14.05 -15.52
CA GLN A 74 -15.81 14.66 -15.84
C GLN A 74 -15.79 16.13 -15.43
N ASP A 75 -16.88 16.85 -15.66
CA ASP A 75 -17.05 18.25 -15.25
C ASP A 75 -17.10 18.37 -13.72
N GLN A 76 -17.73 17.43 -13.03
CA GLN A 76 -17.70 17.37 -11.55
C GLN A 76 -16.28 17.15 -11.03
N LEU A 77 -15.53 16.22 -11.64
CA LEU A 77 -14.13 15.95 -11.28
C LEU A 77 -13.20 17.13 -11.62
N LYS A 78 -13.50 17.91 -12.66
CA LYS A 78 -12.77 19.16 -12.95
C LYS A 78 -12.96 20.22 -11.87
N VAL A 79 -14.13 20.28 -11.24
CA VAL A 79 -14.33 21.11 -10.04
C VAL A 79 -13.52 20.56 -8.87
N ALA A 80 -13.51 19.23 -8.71
CA ALA A 80 -12.75 18.57 -7.65
C ALA A 80 -11.23 18.75 -7.76
N GLU A 81 -10.69 18.93 -8.97
CA GLU A 81 -9.27 19.19 -9.22
C GLU A 81 -8.79 20.49 -8.56
N LEU A 82 -9.69 21.47 -8.36
CA LEU A 82 -9.37 22.73 -7.69
C LEU A 82 -9.23 22.57 -6.18
N ASP A 83 -9.74 21.47 -5.61
CA ASP A 83 -9.64 21.18 -4.20
C ASP A 83 -8.32 20.52 -3.83
N LYS A 84 -7.40 21.33 -3.31
CA LYS A 84 -6.07 20.89 -2.85
C LYS A 84 -6.09 19.87 -1.72
N LYS A 85 -7.21 19.73 -0.99
CA LYS A 85 -7.37 18.75 0.10
C LYS A 85 -7.95 17.42 -0.37
N ASN A 86 -8.33 17.30 -1.65
CA ASN A 86 -8.95 16.10 -2.24
C ASN A 86 -10.21 15.61 -1.48
N VAL A 87 -10.92 16.49 -0.78
CA VAL A 87 -12.19 16.19 -0.09
C VAL A 87 -13.32 16.06 -1.11
N ILE A 88 -13.37 16.94 -2.12
CA ILE A 88 -14.43 16.90 -3.15
C ILE A 88 -14.33 15.61 -3.97
N VAL A 89 -13.12 15.20 -4.36
CA VAL A 89 -12.92 13.96 -5.13
C VAL A 89 -13.19 12.72 -4.28
N ALA A 90 -12.84 12.73 -2.99
CA ALA A 90 -13.20 11.68 -2.05
C ALA A 90 -14.74 11.56 -1.91
N TYR A 91 -15.46 12.69 -1.85
CA TYR A 91 -16.91 12.70 -1.85
C TYR A 91 -17.47 12.06 -3.14
N LEU A 92 -17.01 12.52 -4.31
CA LEU A 92 -17.48 12.00 -5.59
C LEU A 92 -17.22 10.50 -5.72
N ALA A 93 -16.01 10.05 -5.39
CA ALA A 93 -15.62 8.63 -5.48
C ALA A 93 -16.46 7.70 -4.60
N ASN A 94 -16.94 8.18 -3.43
CA ASN A 94 -17.67 7.36 -2.45
C ASN A 94 -19.19 7.48 -2.54
N CYS A 95 -19.70 8.64 -2.94
CA CYS A 95 -21.14 8.92 -2.92
C CYS A 95 -21.81 8.74 -4.28
N GLN A 96 -21.03 8.59 -5.36
CA GLN A 96 -21.58 8.37 -6.70
C GLN A 96 -21.41 6.93 -7.17
N TYR A 97 -22.35 6.51 -8.02
CA TYR A 97 -22.26 5.24 -8.73
C TYR A 97 -21.50 5.43 -10.04
N TYR A 98 -20.45 4.63 -10.24
CA TYR A 98 -19.66 4.63 -11.47
C TYR A 98 -19.86 3.31 -12.22
N THR A 99 -20.24 3.40 -13.49
CA THR A 99 -20.26 2.24 -14.40
C THR A 99 -18.84 1.91 -14.88
N ILE A 100 -18.67 0.70 -15.43
CA ILE A 100 -17.42 0.29 -16.08
C ILE A 100 -17.02 1.27 -17.19
N ASP A 101 -17.98 1.76 -17.97
CA ASP A 101 -17.74 2.74 -19.04
C ASP A 101 -17.26 4.08 -18.47
N ASN A 102 -17.82 4.54 -17.35
CA ASN A 102 -17.35 5.75 -16.68
C ASN A 102 -15.87 5.61 -16.28
N ILE A 103 -15.51 4.50 -15.63
CA ILE A 103 -14.14 4.25 -15.17
C ILE A 103 -13.18 4.13 -16.36
N SER A 104 -13.57 3.39 -17.41
CA SER A 104 -12.77 3.20 -18.62
C SER A 104 -12.51 4.51 -19.37
N ASN A 105 -13.52 5.39 -19.44
CA ASN A 105 -13.38 6.71 -20.05
C ASN A 105 -12.43 7.61 -19.25
N LEU A 106 -12.48 7.56 -17.91
CA LEU A 106 -11.54 8.30 -17.05
C LEU A 106 -10.10 7.79 -17.24
N LEU A 107 -9.91 6.47 -17.23
CA LEU A 107 -8.59 5.83 -17.43
C LEU A 107 -7.98 6.11 -18.81
N SER A 108 -8.82 6.30 -19.83
CA SER A 108 -8.39 6.62 -21.20
C SER A 108 -8.15 8.12 -21.42
N SER A 109 -8.45 8.96 -20.43
CA SER A 109 -8.24 10.39 -20.51
C SER A 109 -6.74 10.72 -20.65
N LYS A 110 -6.44 11.76 -21.45
CA LYS A 110 -5.11 12.37 -21.51
C LYS A 110 -4.82 13.27 -20.30
N ASP A 111 -5.87 13.62 -19.57
CA ASP A 111 -5.80 14.39 -18.35
C ASP A 111 -5.34 13.47 -17.21
N GLU A 112 -4.17 13.77 -16.63
CA GLU A 112 -3.54 12.94 -15.61
C GLU A 112 -4.36 12.86 -14.33
N TYR A 113 -5.04 13.95 -13.95
CA TYR A 113 -5.92 13.98 -12.78
C TYR A 113 -7.09 13.01 -12.98
N LEU A 114 -7.81 13.13 -14.09
CA LEU A 114 -8.94 12.24 -14.41
C LEU A 114 -8.51 10.78 -14.52
N SER A 115 -7.37 10.52 -15.17
CA SER A 115 -6.79 9.18 -15.25
C SER A 115 -6.47 8.61 -13.86
N SER A 116 -5.93 9.43 -12.95
CA SER A 116 -5.58 9.01 -11.60
C SER A 116 -6.80 8.73 -10.73
N VAL A 117 -7.89 9.48 -10.90
CA VAL A 117 -9.20 9.16 -10.30
C VAL A 117 -9.74 7.85 -10.87
N GLY A 118 -9.63 7.65 -12.19
CA GLY A 118 -10.01 6.39 -12.85
C GLY A 118 -9.30 5.16 -12.27
N VAL A 119 -8.00 5.27 -11.95
CA VAL A 119 -7.27 4.22 -11.23
C VAL A 119 -7.86 3.99 -9.83
N GLY A 120 -8.19 5.06 -9.10
CA GLY A 120 -8.75 4.97 -7.74
C GLY A 120 -10.09 4.23 -7.76
N LEU A 121 -10.96 4.60 -8.68
CA LEU A 121 -12.24 3.93 -8.88
C LEU A 121 -12.06 2.47 -9.30
N ALA A 122 -11.12 2.15 -10.19
CA ALA A 122 -10.84 0.75 -10.55
C ALA A 122 -10.41 -0.09 -9.34
N VAL A 123 -9.66 0.49 -8.39
CA VAL A 123 -9.30 -0.17 -7.12
C VAL A 123 -10.52 -0.33 -6.21
N ILE A 124 -11.31 0.72 -6.01
CA ILE A 124 -12.51 0.72 -5.15
C ILE A 124 -13.51 -0.35 -5.62
N TYR A 125 -13.74 -0.40 -6.93
CA TYR A 125 -14.67 -1.33 -7.56
C TYR A 125 -14.05 -2.70 -7.85
N SER A 126 -12.81 -2.96 -7.43
CA SER A 126 -12.09 -4.23 -7.59
C SER A 126 -12.07 -4.75 -9.04
N ASN A 127 -11.75 -3.87 -10.00
CA ASN A 127 -11.69 -4.18 -11.43
C ASN A 127 -10.29 -3.90 -12.01
N PRO A 128 -9.29 -4.77 -11.76
CA PRO A 128 -7.91 -4.52 -12.16
C PRO A 128 -7.73 -4.60 -13.68
N GLN A 129 -8.60 -5.31 -14.40
CA GLN A 129 -8.52 -5.44 -15.87
C GLN A 129 -8.73 -4.11 -16.60
N LEU A 130 -9.37 -3.13 -15.95
CA LEU A 130 -9.56 -1.79 -16.52
C LEU A 130 -8.26 -0.99 -16.55
N ILE A 131 -7.33 -1.26 -15.64
CA ILE A 131 -6.07 -0.54 -15.54
C ILE A 131 -5.13 -1.03 -16.66
N PRO A 132 -4.71 -0.16 -17.59
CA PRO A 132 -3.81 -0.56 -18.66
C PRO A 132 -2.50 -1.13 -18.11
N SER A 133 -2.02 -2.24 -18.67
CA SER A 133 -0.80 -2.92 -18.21
C SER A 133 0.44 -2.03 -18.21
N LEU A 134 0.51 -1.07 -19.13
CA LEU A 134 1.60 -0.08 -19.22
C LEU A 134 1.56 0.97 -18.09
N LYS A 135 0.42 1.13 -17.39
CA LYS A 135 0.29 2.03 -16.24
C LYS A 135 0.71 1.30 -14.96
N LEU A 136 1.99 0.93 -14.87
CA LEU A 136 2.57 0.18 -13.74
C LEU A 136 2.27 0.81 -12.38
N GLY A 137 2.28 2.15 -12.29
CA GLY A 137 1.94 2.87 -11.07
C GLY A 137 0.49 2.62 -10.60
N GLY A 138 -0.45 2.51 -11.54
CA GLY A 138 -1.85 2.20 -11.22
C GLY A 138 -2.03 0.74 -10.81
N LEU A 139 -1.39 -0.19 -11.53
CA LEU A 139 -1.39 -1.61 -11.14
C LEU A 139 -0.77 -1.81 -9.76
N TYR A 140 0.31 -1.09 -9.44
CA TYR A 140 0.93 -1.18 -8.11
C TYR A 140 -0.01 -0.68 -7.01
N LYS A 141 -0.75 0.41 -7.27
CA LYS A 141 -1.78 0.90 -6.32
C LYS A 141 -2.88 -0.13 -6.11
N TYR A 142 -3.29 -0.87 -7.15
CA TYR A 142 -4.21 -2.00 -6.99
C TYR A 142 -3.57 -3.12 -6.17
N PHE A 143 -2.37 -3.57 -6.56
CA PHE A 143 -1.61 -4.65 -5.94
C PHE A 143 -1.37 -4.42 -4.44
N ARG A 144 -1.13 -3.18 -4.01
CA ARG A 144 -0.93 -2.90 -2.58
C ARG A 144 -2.22 -2.75 -1.79
N SER A 145 -3.32 -2.48 -2.48
CA SER A 145 -4.58 -2.11 -1.83
C SER A 145 -5.52 -3.31 -1.73
N CYS A 146 -5.54 -4.22 -2.69
CA CYS A 146 -6.52 -5.31 -2.76
C CYS A 146 -5.85 -6.68 -2.75
N GLU A 147 -6.57 -7.68 -2.26
CA GLU A 147 -6.22 -9.08 -2.53
C GLU A 147 -6.44 -9.38 -4.00
N ILE A 148 -5.46 -9.96 -4.68
CA ILE A 148 -5.56 -10.31 -6.09
C ILE A 148 -6.11 -11.73 -6.20
N SER A 149 -7.21 -11.89 -6.95
CA SER A 149 -7.76 -13.21 -7.21
C SER A 149 -6.87 -14.01 -8.16
N LYS A 150 -6.98 -15.35 -8.14
CA LYS A 150 -6.16 -16.22 -8.99
C LYS A 150 -6.30 -15.91 -10.48
N ASP A 151 -7.50 -15.54 -10.91
CA ASP A 151 -7.82 -15.26 -12.32
C ASP A 151 -7.21 -13.94 -12.81
N GLU A 152 -6.80 -13.07 -11.88
CA GLU A 152 -6.24 -11.73 -12.16
C GLU A 152 -4.71 -11.68 -12.01
N LEU A 153 -4.08 -12.73 -11.46
CA LEU A 153 -2.63 -12.76 -11.21
C LEU A 153 -1.79 -12.53 -12.48
N ASN A 154 -2.28 -12.99 -13.62
CA ASN A 154 -1.68 -12.80 -14.94
C ASN A 154 -1.44 -11.32 -15.32
N LEU A 155 -2.20 -10.38 -14.74
CA LEU A 155 -1.98 -8.94 -14.95
C LEU A 155 -0.71 -8.43 -14.26
N PHE A 156 -0.20 -9.17 -13.27
CA PHE A 156 0.87 -8.77 -12.36
C PHE A 156 2.13 -9.63 -12.52
N THR A 157 2.22 -10.45 -13.57
CA THR A 157 3.34 -11.38 -13.78
C THR A 157 4.42 -10.84 -14.73
N SER A 158 4.27 -9.64 -15.29
CA SER A 158 5.31 -9.09 -16.17
C SER A 158 6.56 -8.72 -15.36
N ASN A 159 7.75 -8.99 -15.92
CA ASN A 159 9.01 -8.66 -15.26
C ASN A 159 9.12 -7.16 -14.95
N GLU A 160 8.62 -6.31 -15.85
CA GLU A 160 8.56 -4.86 -15.67
C GLU A 160 7.74 -4.47 -14.43
N PHE A 161 6.58 -5.10 -14.25
CA PHE A 161 5.74 -4.85 -13.09
C PHE A 161 6.38 -5.37 -11.79
N ILE A 162 6.96 -6.57 -11.81
CA ILE A 162 7.61 -7.18 -10.65
C ILE A 162 8.78 -6.30 -10.19
N GLU A 163 9.66 -5.89 -11.10
CA GLU A 163 10.80 -5.02 -10.79
C GLU A 163 10.34 -3.66 -10.25
N TYR A 164 9.34 -3.05 -10.90
CA TYR A 164 8.74 -1.80 -10.44
C TYR A 164 8.18 -1.93 -9.02
N SER A 165 7.45 -3.02 -8.76
CA SER A 165 6.82 -3.29 -7.48
C SER A 165 7.84 -3.51 -6.37
N PHE A 166 8.91 -4.28 -6.61
CA PHE A 166 9.96 -4.51 -5.62
C PHE A 166 10.63 -3.21 -5.19
N ARG A 167 10.95 -2.33 -6.15
CA ARG A 167 11.51 -1.01 -5.85
C ARG A 167 10.57 -0.13 -5.02
N LYS A 168 9.26 -0.26 -5.23
CA LYS A 168 8.25 0.52 -4.51
C LYS A 168 7.95 -0.04 -3.11
N ILE A 169 7.81 -1.35 -2.97
CA ILE A 169 7.56 -2.03 -1.68
C ILE A 169 8.64 -1.69 -0.66
N LEU A 170 9.92 -1.67 -1.06
CA LEU A 170 11.03 -1.34 -0.17
C LEU A 170 11.08 0.14 0.26
N LYS A 171 10.27 1.01 -0.34
CA LYS A 171 10.17 2.44 -0.01
C LYS A 171 8.79 2.80 0.56
N GLU A 172 7.92 1.82 0.74
CA GLU A 172 6.56 2.07 1.21
C GLU A 172 6.58 2.30 2.72
N GLU A 173 6.17 3.50 3.14
CA GLU A 173 6.13 3.88 4.56
C GLU A 173 4.79 3.50 5.22
N ARG A 174 3.76 3.15 4.42
CA ARG A 174 2.42 2.81 4.93
C ARG A 174 2.39 1.45 5.63
N VAL A 175 1.65 1.38 6.75
CA VAL A 175 1.41 0.14 7.54
C VAL A 175 0.32 -0.75 6.90
N ILE A 176 0.36 -0.94 5.58
CA ILE A 176 -0.58 -1.80 4.84
C ILE A 176 0.20 -2.93 4.18
N PHE A 177 0.87 -3.74 5.00
CA PHE A 177 1.73 -4.81 4.51
C PHE A 177 0.96 -6.07 4.10
N THR A 178 -0.21 -6.35 4.70
CA THR A 178 -0.83 -7.69 4.56
C THR A 178 -1.18 -8.04 3.10
N TRP A 179 -1.86 -7.16 2.36
CA TRP A 179 -2.23 -7.45 0.97
C TRP A 179 -1.02 -7.54 0.05
N MET A 180 -0.06 -6.61 0.17
CA MET A 180 1.19 -6.67 -0.60
C MET A 180 1.91 -8.00 -0.38
N ILE A 181 2.10 -8.44 0.87
CA ILE A 181 2.79 -9.69 1.16
C ILE A 181 1.95 -10.89 0.68
N ASN A 182 0.63 -10.91 0.86
CA ASN A 182 -0.24 -11.97 0.32
C ASN A 182 -0.16 -12.08 -1.22
N ASN A 183 -0.10 -10.94 -1.90
CA ASN A 183 0.03 -10.91 -3.35
C ASN A 183 1.42 -11.38 -3.79
N LEU A 184 2.49 -11.03 -3.05
CA LEU A 184 3.82 -11.62 -3.27
C LEU A 184 3.82 -13.13 -3.06
N VAL A 185 3.15 -13.64 -2.01
CA VAL A 185 2.98 -15.09 -1.79
C VAL A 185 2.34 -15.74 -3.01
N SER A 186 1.27 -15.12 -3.54
CA SER A 186 0.55 -15.64 -4.70
C SER A 186 1.44 -15.66 -5.96
N LEU A 187 2.22 -14.60 -6.21
CA LEU A 187 3.16 -14.54 -7.33
C LEU A 187 4.32 -15.54 -7.20
N VAL A 188 4.88 -15.71 -6.00
CA VAL A 188 5.90 -16.74 -5.74
C VAL A 188 5.31 -18.13 -5.94
N ASN A 189 4.06 -18.37 -5.50
CA ASN A 189 3.42 -19.68 -5.61
C ASN A 189 3.28 -20.15 -7.06
N ILE A 190 2.98 -19.25 -7.99
CA ILE A 190 2.84 -19.54 -9.43
C ILE A 190 4.15 -19.42 -10.23
N ASP A 191 5.30 -19.27 -9.56
CA ASP A 191 6.63 -19.12 -10.20
C ASP A 191 6.76 -17.88 -11.08
N ALA A 192 5.98 -16.82 -10.82
CA ALA A 192 6.12 -15.54 -11.51
C ALA A 192 7.38 -14.78 -11.08
N ILE A 193 7.85 -15.02 -9.85
CA ILE A 193 9.05 -14.38 -9.29
C ILE A 193 10.20 -15.39 -9.28
N ASN A 194 11.28 -15.07 -10.00
CA ASN A 194 12.54 -15.80 -9.89
C ASN A 194 13.25 -15.45 -8.57
N ILE A 195 13.22 -16.37 -7.60
CA ILE A 195 13.81 -16.17 -6.26
C ILE A 195 15.34 -15.98 -6.34
N GLU A 196 16.00 -16.61 -7.33
CA GLU A 196 17.46 -16.51 -7.47
C GLU A 196 17.91 -15.12 -7.90
N GLU A 197 17.27 -14.59 -8.93
CA GLU A 197 17.57 -13.26 -9.46
C GLU A 197 17.14 -12.15 -8.49
N ASN A 198 16.17 -12.43 -7.62
CA ASN A 198 15.57 -11.44 -6.72
C ASN A 198 15.90 -11.68 -5.24
N SER A 199 16.96 -12.43 -4.93
CA SER A 199 17.33 -12.73 -3.54
C SER A 199 17.56 -11.48 -2.70
N GLU A 200 18.20 -10.44 -3.27
CA GLU A 200 18.47 -9.17 -2.60
C GLU A 200 17.18 -8.49 -2.13
N PHE A 201 16.12 -8.52 -2.95
CA PHE A 201 14.82 -7.97 -2.58
C PHE A 201 14.26 -8.65 -1.32
N PHE A 202 14.25 -9.98 -1.27
CA PHE A 202 13.72 -10.72 -0.12
C PHE A 202 14.56 -10.52 1.14
N VAL A 203 15.90 -10.48 1.01
CA VAL A 203 16.80 -10.18 2.13
C VAL A 203 16.50 -8.78 2.67
N LYS A 204 16.35 -7.79 1.79
CA LYS A 204 16.07 -6.42 2.18
C LYS A 204 14.68 -6.26 2.78
N LEU A 205 13.67 -6.94 2.23
CA LEU A 205 12.32 -6.99 2.78
C LEU A 205 12.30 -7.50 4.23
N LEU A 206 13.12 -8.48 4.56
CA LEU A 206 13.26 -8.97 5.95
C LEU A 206 14.14 -8.05 6.81
N SER A 207 15.22 -7.52 6.25
CA SER A 207 16.15 -6.63 6.93
C SER A 207 15.44 -5.36 7.41
N ASP A 208 14.65 -4.73 6.55
CA ASP A 208 14.02 -3.45 6.81
C ASP A 208 12.72 -3.58 7.61
N ASN A 209 12.21 -4.81 7.79
CA ASN A 209 11.00 -5.06 8.57
C ASN A 209 11.31 -5.25 10.06
N ASP A 210 10.87 -4.33 10.91
CA ASP A 210 11.06 -4.41 12.37
C ASP A 210 10.20 -5.49 13.06
N TYR A 211 9.07 -5.87 12.47
CA TYR A 211 8.05 -6.75 13.06
C TYR A 211 7.52 -7.77 12.04
N PRO A 212 8.35 -8.73 11.60
CA PRO A 212 7.88 -9.77 10.70
C PRO A 212 6.78 -10.60 11.38
N ASN A 213 5.66 -10.80 10.69
CA ASN A 213 4.47 -11.48 11.20
C ASN A 213 4.22 -12.82 10.51
N GLN A 214 3.07 -13.46 10.77
CA GLN A 214 2.70 -14.75 10.17
C GLN A 214 2.61 -14.73 8.63
N THR A 215 2.19 -13.61 8.04
CA THR A 215 2.15 -13.45 6.58
C THR A 215 3.55 -13.42 5.99
N HIS A 216 4.49 -12.73 6.64
CA HIS A 216 5.90 -12.77 6.27
C HIS A 216 6.45 -14.19 6.41
N MET A 217 6.13 -14.89 7.51
CA MET A 217 6.55 -16.28 7.71
C MET A 217 6.08 -17.16 6.54
N SER A 218 4.83 -17.01 6.12
CA SER A 218 4.27 -17.77 5.00
C SER A 218 5.01 -17.50 3.69
N LEU A 219 5.35 -16.24 3.40
CA LEU A 219 6.17 -15.87 2.24
C LEU A 219 7.56 -16.52 2.30
N PHE A 220 8.28 -16.35 3.40
CA PHE A 220 9.65 -16.85 3.51
C PHE A 220 9.72 -18.38 3.56
N LEU A 221 8.74 -19.06 4.16
CA LEU A 221 8.64 -20.52 4.10
C LEU A 221 8.41 -21.01 2.66
N LEU A 222 7.55 -20.34 1.89
CA LEU A 222 7.34 -20.67 0.48
C LEU A 222 8.61 -20.45 -0.35
N VAL A 223 9.31 -19.34 -0.13
CA VAL A 223 10.59 -19.03 -0.76
C VAL A 223 11.61 -20.12 -0.44
N LEU A 224 11.75 -20.53 0.82
CA LEU A 224 12.67 -21.59 1.24
C LEU A 224 12.27 -22.97 0.72
N LYS A 225 10.98 -23.27 0.63
CA LYS A 225 10.49 -24.51 0.01
C LYS A 225 10.93 -24.61 -1.46
N LYS A 226 10.88 -23.50 -2.19
CA LYS A 226 11.29 -23.44 -3.61
C LYS A 226 12.81 -23.34 -3.78
N ARG A 227 13.52 -22.64 -2.88
CA ARG A 227 14.98 -22.47 -2.91
C ARG A 227 15.57 -22.57 -1.49
N PRO A 228 15.86 -23.78 -0.97
CA PRO A 228 16.36 -23.96 0.39
C PRO A 228 17.67 -23.21 0.67
N LYS A 229 18.56 -23.10 -0.33
CA LYS A 229 19.84 -22.38 -0.22
C LYS A 229 19.69 -20.89 0.14
N PHE A 230 18.54 -20.29 -0.12
CA PHE A 230 18.26 -18.89 0.22
C PHE A 230 18.40 -18.60 1.73
N ILE A 231 18.29 -19.63 2.59
CA ILE A 231 18.53 -19.45 4.02
C ILE A 231 19.90 -18.86 4.31
N GLU A 232 20.94 -19.21 3.54
CA GLU A 232 22.29 -18.71 3.75
C GLU A 232 22.38 -17.19 3.60
N ASP A 233 21.56 -16.60 2.73
CA ASP A 233 21.51 -15.15 2.54
C ASP A 233 20.80 -14.45 3.71
N ILE A 234 19.74 -15.06 4.25
CA ILE A 234 19.07 -14.56 5.46
C ILE A 234 19.99 -14.65 6.69
N LEU A 235 20.75 -15.74 6.84
CA LEU A 235 21.60 -15.94 8.02
C LEU A 235 22.79 -14.97 8.10
N LYS A 236 23.15 -14.32 6.99
CA LYS A 236 24.18 -13.27 6.94
C LYS A 236 23.70 -11.93 7.51
N LEU A 237 22.41 -11.77 7.80
CA LEU A 237 21.87 -10.54 8.40
C LEU A 237 22.53 -10.26 9.76
N ASN A 238 23.12 -9.07 9.89
CA ASN A 238 23.83 -8.66 11.09
C ASN A 238 22.88 -8.09 12.16
N LEU A 239 22.30 -8.97 12.97
CA LEU A 239 21.50 -8.60 14.14
C LEU A 239 22.39 -8.32 15.36
N HIS A 240 22.06 -7.38 16.24
CA HIS A 240 22.81 -7.03 17.48
C HIS A 240 22.07 -7.53 18.74
N ILE A 241 21.93 -8.87 18.80
CA ILE A 241 21.37 -9.57 19.96
C ILE A 241 22.45 -9.92 20.99
N ASP A 242 22.99 -8.92 21.68
CA ASP A 242 24.02 -9.11 22.72
C ASP A 242 23.62 -8.46 24.06
N PRO A 243 24.23 -8.88 25.19
CA PRO A 243 23.89 -8.37 26.52
C PRO A 243 24.14 -6.87 26.70
N PHE A 244 25.10 -6.27 25.99
CA PHE A 244 25.37 -4.84 26.11
C PHE A 244 24.25 -4.06 25.43
N THR A 245 23.88 -4.40 24.18
CA THR A 245 22.76 -3.79 23.47
C THR A 245 21.46 -3.89 24.25
N LYS A 246 21.23 -5.01 24.92
CA LYS A 246 20.10 -5.19 25.83
C LYS A 246 20.05 -4.15 26.96
N GLN A 247 21.20 -3.81 27.54
CA GLN A 247 21.30 -2.85 28.65
C GLN A 247 21.19 -1.39 28.18
N TYR A 248 21.90 -1.01 27.11
CA TYR A 248 21.95 0.39 26.68
C TYR A 248 20.84 0.79 25.69
N ASN A 249 20.24 -0.17 24.96
CA ASN A 249 19.16 0.08 24.01
C ASN A 249 18.22 -1.14 23.89
N TYR A 250 17.45 -1.37 24.96
CA TYR A 250 16.52 -2.50 25.05
C TYR A 250 15.50 -2.55 23.91
N SER A 251 14.99 -1.40 23.45
CA SER A 251 14.00 -1.34 22.35
C SER A 251 14.56 -1.90 21.05
N LYS A 252 15.78 -1.47 20.65
CA LYS A 252 16.47 -2.03 19.48
C LYS A 252 16.75 -3.52 19.67
N TRP A 253 17.28 -3.90 20.83
CA TRP A 253 17.59 -5.29 21.14
C TRP A 253 16.35 -6.19 21.02
N LEU A 254 15.19 -5.75 21.54
CA LEU A 254 13.94 -6.51 21.51
C LEU A 254 13.44 -6.74 20.08
N LYS A 255 13.50 -5.73 19.21
CA LYS A 255 13.15 -5.87 17.78
C LYS A 255 14.05 -6.89 17.09
N GLU A 256 15.36 -6.81 17.31
CA GLU A 256 16.32 -7.72 16.69
C GLU A 256 16.26 -9.14 17.28
N ALA A 257 15.93 -9.29 18.57
CA ALA A 257 15.69 -10.59 19.19
C ALA A 257 14.45 -11.27 18.60
N ARG A 258 13.36 -10.54 18.36
CA ARG A 258 12.17 -11.05 17.66
C ARG A 258 12.49 -11.47 16.23
N LYS A 259 13.24 -10.64 15.49
CA LYS A 259 13.72 -10.98 14.14
C LYS A 259 14.63 -12.21 14.15
N PHE A 260 15.50 -12.35 15.15
CA PHE A 260 16.32 -13.55 15.33
C PHE A 260 15.47 -14.80 15.56
N SER A 261 14.43 -14.71 16.40
CA SER A 261 13.46 -15.80 16.61
C SER A 261 12.73 -16.17 15.31
N PHE A 262 12.29 -15.17 14.55
CA PHE A 262 11.69 -15.38 13.23
C PHE A 262 12.64 -16.13 12.28
N ILE A 263 13.90 -15.71 12.17
CA ILE A 263 14.92 -16.38 11.34
C ILE A 263 15.23 -17.79 11.86
N SER A 264 15.26 -17.98 13.18
CA SER A 264 15.42 -19.29 13.80
C SER A 264 14.31 -20.25 13.38
N ASN A 265 13.05 -19.82 13.36
CA ASN A 265 11.94 -20.64 12.92
C ASN A 265 12.05 -21.01 11.42
N LEU A 266 12.53 -20.07 10.59
CA LEU A 266 12.84 -20.36 9.19
C LEU A 266 13.96 -21.40 9.05
N ARG A 267 15.03 -21.27 9.82
CA ARG A 267 16.13 -22.25 9.86
C ARG A 267 15.64 -23.64 10.27
N ASP A 268 14.82 -23.71 11.32
CA ASP A 268 14.26 -24.95 11.85
C ASP A 268 13.28 -25.63 10.88
N SER A 269 12.70 -24.88 9.93
CA SER A 269 11.81 -25.42 8.90
C SER A 269 12.53 -26.16 7.76
N ILE A 270 13.85 -26.02 7.67
CA ILE A 270 14.68 -26.71 6.69
C ILE A 270 15.19 -28.02 7.30
N SER A 271 15.44 -29.03 6.47
CA SER A 271 16.02 -30.30 6.93
C SER A 271 17.27 -30.08 7.79
N ALA A 272 17.35 -30.81 8.91
CA ALA A 272 18.49 -30.80 9.80
C ALA A 272 19.79 -31.24 9.11
N ASP A 273 19.68 -32.05 8.05
CA ASP A 273 20.81 -32.52 7.24
C ASP A 273 21.38 -31.40 6.34
N TYR A 274 20.64 -30.31 6.13
CA TYR A 274 21.16 -29.14 5.42
C TYR A 274 22.15 -28.40 6.32
N SER A 275 23.42 -28.46 5.93
CA SER A 275 24.53 -27.87 6.66
C SER A 275 25.40 -27.02 5.74
N SER A 276 25.60 -25.76 6.12
CA SER A 276 26.56 -24.83 5.54
C SER A 276 27.33 -24.13 6.64
N LYS A 277 28.35 -23.36 6.27
CA LYS A 277 29.12 -22.56 7.25
C LYS A 277 28.21 -21.59 8.00
N GLU A 278 27.30 -20.95 7.26
CA GLU A 278 26.33 -19.98 7.76
C GLU A 278 25.35 -20.63 8.74
N THR A 279 24.80 -21.81 8.41
CA THR A 279 23.88 -22.51 9.32
C THR A 279 24.58 -22.95 10.60
N ILE A 280 25.79 -23.51 10.53
CA ILE A 280 26.56 -23.92 11.71
C ILE A 280 26.86 -22.71 12.60
N CYS A 281 27.26 -21.58 12.02
CA CYS A 281 27.51 -20.35 12.76
C CYS A 281 26.25 -19.83 13.45
N PHE A 282 25.11 -19.84 12.75
CA PHE A 282 23.83 -19.42 13.32
C PHE A 282 23.35 -20.35 14.44
N ASP A 283 23.43 -21.67 14.25
CA ASP A 283 23.00 -22.66 15.23
C ASP A 283 23.82 -22.54 16.54
N LYS A 284 25.14 -22.27 16.44
CA LYS A 284 25.99 -21.94 17.59
C LYS A 284 25.52 -20.66 18.30
N ARG A 285 25.24 -19.61 17.54
CA ARG A 285 24.77 -18.33 18.07
C ARG A 285 23.42 -18.48 18.79
N LYS A 286 22.49 -19.26 18.23
CA LYS A 286 21.20 -19.61 18.85
C LYS A 286 21.40 -20.33 20.18
N SER A 287 22.29 -21.33 20.22
CA SER A 287 22.62 -22.07 21.45
C SER A 287 23.20 -21.14 22.54
N GLU A 288 24.14 -20.25 22.19
CA GLU A 288 24.71 -19.30 23.14
C GLU A 288 23.67 -18.29 23.66
N LEU A 289 22.80 -17.78 22.79
CA LEU A 289 21.74 -16.87 23.21
C LEU A 289 20.77 -17.54 24.20
N ASN A 290 20.37 -18.78 23.92
CA ASN A 290 19.53 -19.58 24.82
C ASN A 290 20.23 -19.86 26.16
N ARG A 291 21.55 -20.12 26.14
CA ARG A 291 22.36 -20.32 27.35
C ARG A 291 22.41 -19.07 28.22
N ILE A 292 22.65 -17.89 27.61
CA ILE A 292 22.75 -16.61 28.32
C ILE A 292 21.40 -16.21 28.93
N ASN A 293 20.29 -16.46 28.22
CA ASN A 293 18.96 -16.05 28.64
C ASN A 293 18.15 -17.18 29.29
N LYS A 294 18.78 -18.27 29.73
CA LYS A 294 18.09 -19.46 30.27
C LYS A 294 17.10 -19.15 31.41
N TYR A 295 17.34 -18.08 32.17
CA TYR A 295 16.49 -17.65 33.29
C TYR A 295 15.68 -16.39 32.99
N ASP A 296 15.73 -15.89 31.75
CA ASP A 296 15.06 -14.68 31.33
C ASP A 296 13.78 -15.03 30.57
N ARG A 297 12.65 -14.90 31.27
CA ARG A 297 11.31 -15.15 30.70
C ARG A 297 10.87 -14.13 29.67
N SER A 298 11.60 -13.03 29.47
CA SER A 298 11.27 -12.03 28.42
C SER A 298 11.43 -12.57 26.99
N LEU A 299 12.09 -13.72 26.84
CA LEU A 299 12.27 -14.43 25.56
C LEU A 299 11.44 -15.72 25.44
N GLU A 300 10.61 -16.07 26.43
CA GLU A 300 9.61 -17.14 26.28
C GLU A 300 8.50 -16.59 25.37
N MET A 301 8.58 -16.89 24.08
CA MET A 301 7.54 -16.64 23.08
C MET A 301 6.94 -17.95 22.59
#